data_AF-A0A7Z0JDR6-F1
#
_entry.id   AF-A0A7Z0JDR6-F1
#
_cell.length_a   1.000
_cell.length_b   1.000
_cell.length_c   1.000
_cell.angle_alpha   90.00
_cell.angle_beta   90.00
_cell.angle_gamma   90.00
#
_symmetry.space_group_name_H-M   'P 1'
#
loop_
_entity.id
_entity.type
_entity.pdbx_description
1 polymer ?
#
loop_
_entity_poly.entity_id
_entity_poly.type
_entity_poly.pdbx_seq_one_letter_code
_entity_poly.pdbx_strand_id
1 'polypeptide(L)'
;MRELKDSSDIAHDPDLLRTRIRRDGYVFFRGLLDPEPIRALASRVLRELQAEGWLEPGPAPEQARLRPPARDFKNQNFYGGYTALQSQEYFHALPHSPELTSVMAGLIGPDVFIHPRKVGRLVWPTGMGTTPGIYTHQDFVVEGVPDMFTSWVPFVDCSRDLGGLSILTGSQNEGVVARLHQVDPDDERWATTDYRVGDVLVFHCLTAHAALPNRTDGLRLSGDYRWQSTGQALPSDALLPHLHGSVPGWDELTRGWDSTAWVDPPTGVDVVDRLGGEMPAIDGSPFVSVPVQTDHDREHVVLAGMFNNMRDGFRPEHATRDSAVIEYRITSPTGAHHWQVAVNGGNCRIDAGGEDKPDVAITTGFRDYLEIVGGRLDPARALTDGRLAIEGDLEIALEQTQWFRDR
;
A
#
# COMPACT_ATOMS: atom_id res chain seq x y z
N MET A 1 -21.12 0.02 6.83
CA MET A 1 -20.13 -1.10 6.71
C MET A 1 -20.66 -2.39 7.34
N ARG A 2 -20.40 -3.52 6.71
CA ARG A 2 -20.78 -4.87 7.17
C ARG A 2 -19.67 -5.57 7.94
N GLU A 3 -20.02 -6.62 8.68
CA GLU A 3 -19.06 -7.50 9.36
C GLU A 3 -18.31 -8.38 8.36
N LEU A 4 -17.00 -8.61 8.56
CA LEU A 4 -16.26 -9.61 7.80
C LEU A 4 -16.79 -11.02 8.10
N LYS A 5 -17.01 -11.80 7.05
CA LYS A 5 -17.50 -13.16 7.18
C LYS A 5 -16.34 -14.09 7.51
N ASP A 6 -16.40 -14.71 8.68
CA ASP A 6 -15.47 -15.76 9.09
C ASP A 6 -15.52 -16.94 8.10
N SER A 7 -14.33 -17.46 7.79
CA SER A 7 -14.05 -18.54 6.85
C SER A 7 -13.25 -19.66 7.53
N SER A 8 -13.08 -19.64 8.86
CA SER A 8 -12.39 -20.70 9.59
C SER A 8 -13.01 -22.09 9.40
N ASP A 9 -14.30 -22.19 9.11
CA ASP A 9 -15.00 -23.45 8.79
C ASP A 9 -14.58 -24.07 7.45
N ILE A 10 -14.01 -23.26 6.54
CA ILE A 10 -13.58 -23.68 5.19
C ILE A 10 -12.07 -23.61 5.00
N ALA A 11 -11.29 -23.41 6.07
CA ALA A 11 -9.83 -23.20 5.99
C ALA A 11 -9.06 -24.36 5.29
N HIS A 12 -9.62 -25.57 5.31
CA HIS A 12 -9.03 -26.76 4.69
C HIS A 12 -9.73 -27.20 3.40
N ASP A 13 -10.63 -26.39 2.85
CA ASP A 13 -11.37 -26.67 1.62
C ASP A 13 -10.97 -25.68 0.51
N PRO A 14 -10.01 -26.05 -0.36
CA PRO A 14 -9.54 -25.23 -1.48
C PRO A 14 -10.66 -24.68 -2.38
N ASP A 15 -11.68 -25.48 -2.65
CA ASP A 15 -12.74 -25.11 -3.59
C ASP A 15 -13.67 -24.07 -2.96
N LEU A 16 -13.99 -24.22 -1.67
CA LEU A 16 -14.75 -23.23 -0.92
C LEU A 16 -13.97 -21.94 -0.69
N LEU A 17 -12.65 -22.01 -0.42
CA LEU A 17 -11.79 -20.84 -0.32
C LEU A 17 -11.79 -20.04 -1.63
N ARG A 18 -11.55 -20.69 -2.76
CA ARG A 18 -11.57 -20.06 -4.09
C ARG A 18 -12.95 -19.52 -4.46
N THR A 19 -14.01 -20.23 -4.09
CA THR A 19 -15.39 -19.74 -4.27
C THR A 19 -15.65 -18.47 -3.47
N ARG A 20 -15.13 -18.39 -2.22
CA ARG A 20 -15.24 -17.19 -1.39
C ARG A 20 -14.44 -16.03 -1.97
N ILE A 21 -13.20 -16.25 -2.39
CA ILE A 21 -12.38 -15.23 -3.08
C ILE A 21 -13.09 -14.71 -4.34
N ARG A 22 -13.60 -15.61 -5.19
CA ARG A 22 -14.29 -15.21 -6.43
C ARG A 22 -15.50 -14.32 -6.15
N ARG A 23 -16.27 -14.64 -5.11
CA ARG A 23 -17.48 -13.89 -4.75
C ARG A 23 -17.15 -12.58 -4.02
N ASP A 24 -16.35 -12.66 -2.96
CA ASP A 24 -16.20 -11.59 -1.97
C ASP A 24 -14.87 -10.85 -2.06
N GLY A 25 -13.85 -11.43 -2.69
CA GLY A 25 -12.49 -10.88 -2.83
C GLY A 25 -11.55 -11.26 -1.69
N TYR A 26 -12.09 -11.81 -0.60
CA TYR A 26 -11.32 -12.11 0.60
C TYR A 26 -11.78 -13.40 1.30
N VAL A 27 -10.92 -13.94 2.15
CA VAL A 27 -11.23 -14.88 3.22
C VAL A 27 -10.70 -14.30 4.54
N PHE A 28 -11.51 -14.37 5.60
CA PHE A 28 -11.13 -13.89 6.93
C PHE A 28 -11.17 -15.06 7.90
N PHE A 29 -10.14 -15.20 8.72
CA PHE A 29 -10.03 -16.27 9.70
C PHE A 29 -9.91 -15.69 11.09
N ARG A 30 -10.86 -16.03 11.96
CA ARG A 30 -10.78 -15.68 13.38
C ARG A 30 -9.81 -16.65 14.09
N GLY A 31 -8.76 -16.10 14.71
CA GLY A 31 -7.81 -16.88 15.52
C GLY A 31 -7.10 -18.01 14.78
N LEU A 32 -6.71 -17.79 13.51
CA LEU A 32 -5.95 -18.78 12.74
C LEU A 32 -4.55 -19.02 13.32
N LEU A 33 -3.93 -17.97 13.84
CA LEU A 33 -2.56 -18.00 14.36
C LEU A 33 -2.56 -17.96 15.88
N ASP A 34 -1.56 -18.61 16.49
CA ASP A 34 -1.33 -18.52 17.93
C ASP A 34 -1.02 -17.06 18.33
N PRO A 35 -1.84 -16.45 19.20
CA PRO A 35 -1.63 -15.06 19.60
C PRO A 35 -0.39 -14.83 20.46
N GLU A 36 0.13 -15.84 21.18
CA GLU A 36 1.22 -15.64 22.15
C GLU A 36 2.51 -15.12 21.50
N PRO A 37 3.09 -15.78 20.48
CA PRO A 37 4.32 -15.30 19.85
C PRO A 37 4.13 -13.96 19.11
N ILE A 38 2.93 -13.68 18.59
CA ILE A 38 2.60 -12.39 17.97
C ILE A 38 2.58 -11.26 19.01
N ARG A 39 1.98 -11.49 20.20
CA ARG A 39 2.01 -10.52 21.31
C ARG A 39 3.43 -10.32 21.85
N ALA A 40 4.25 -11.37 21.84
CA ALA A 40 5.67 -11.27 22.20
C ALA A 40 6.45 -10.40 21.20
N LEU A 41 6.20 -10.55 19.89
CA LEU A 41 6.74 -9.67 18.85
C LEU A 41 6.32 -8.22 19.08
N ALA A 42 5.02 -7.97 19.25
CA ALA A 42 4.50 -6.62 19.49
C ALA A 42 5.17 -5.97 20.72
N SER A 43 5.33 -6.73 21.81
CA SER A 43 5.99 -6.26 23.03
C SER A 43 7.46 -5.92 22.81
N ARG A 44 8.19 -6.70 21.99
CA ARG A 44 9.58 -6.39 21.62
C ARG A 44 9.66 -5.13 20.79
N VAL A 45 8.82 -5.02 19.75
CA VAL A 45 8.76 -3.84 18.88
C VAL A 45 8.46 -2.59 19.71
N LEU A 46 7.46 -2.60 20.59
CA LEU A 46 7.14 -1.44 21.44
C LEU A 46 8.30 -1.04 22.36
N ARG A 47 9.10 -1.99 22.88
CA ARG A 47 10.33 -1.67 23.63
C ARG A 47 11.35 -0.96 22.77
N GLU A 48 11.60 -1.43 21.56
CA GLU A 48 12.52 -0.77 20.62
C GLU A 48 12.02 0.63 20.25
N LEU A 49 10.72 0.78 19.97
CA LEU A 49 10.12 2.09 19.68
C LEU A 49 10.25 3.04 20.88
N GLN A 50 10.12 2.55 22.12
CA GLN A 50 10.36 3.35 23.32
C GLN A 50 11.83 3.78 23.43
N ALA A 51 12.79 2.90 23.10
CA ALA A 51 14.22 3.22 23.06
C ALA A 51 14.54 4.29 21.99
N GLU A 52 13.86 4.23 20.84
CA GLU A 52 13.89 5.26 19.79
C GLU A 52 13.08 6.54 20.16
N GLY A 53 12.52 6.59 21.37
CA GLY A 53 11.83 7.75 21.93
C GLY A 53 10.42 8.00 21.38
N TRP A 54 9.80 7.01 20.73
CA TRP A 54 8.43 7.11 20.19
C TRP A 54 7.38 7.11 21.29
N LEU A 55 7.69 6.44 22.40
CA LEU A 55 6.79 6.26 23.54
C LEU A 55 7.37 6.93 24.79
N GLU A 56 6.52 7.29 25.73
CA GLU A 56 6.95 7.71 27.07
C GLU A 56 7.80 6.60 27.73
N PRO A 57 8.88 6.96 28.46
CA PRO A 57 9.72 5.97 29.12
C PRO A 57 8.97 5.31 30.29
N GLY A 58 9.17 4.00 30.48
CA GLY A 58 8.54 3.26 31.56
C GLY A 58 8.62 1.75 31.36
N PRO A 59 8.29 0.95 32.39
CA PRO A 59 8.46 -0.50 32.37
C PRO A 59 7.44 -1.25 31.52
N ALA A 60 6.36 -0.60 31.08
CA ALA A 60 5.25 -1.18 30.33
C ALA A 60 4.95 -0.38 29.04
N PRO A 61 5.76 -0.56 27.96
CA PRO A 61 5.60 0.17 26.70
C PRO A 61 4.21 0.03 26.05
N GLU A 62 3.51 -1.07 26.29
CA GLU A 62 2.16 -1.33 25.80
C GLU A 62 1.07 -0.41 26.39
N GLN A 63 1.37 0.27 27.50
CA GLN A 63 0.50 1.27 28.13
C GLN A 63 1.05 2.70 27.96
N ALA A 64 2.23 2.84 27.35
CA ALA A 64 2.91 4.12 27.23
C ALA A 64 2.23 5.00 26.16
N ARG A 65 2.16 6.30 26.44
CA ARG A 65 1.63 7.27 25.47
C ARG A 65 2.63 7.52 24.36
N LEU A 66 2.11 7.78 23.16
CA LEU A 66 2.90 8.25 22.02
C LEU A 66 3.47 9.65 22.29
N ARG A 67 4.75 9.85 21.93
CA ARG A 67 5.46 11.13 22.05
C ARG A 67 5.50 11.86 20.71
N PRO A 68 4.82 13.01 20.59
CA PRO A 68 4.92 13.86 19.41
C PRO A 68 6.37 14.32 19.12
N PRO A 69 6.69 14.64 17.85
CA PRO A 69 5.82 14.54 16.68
C PRO A 69 5.58 13.07 16.26
N ALA A 70 4.53 12.85 15.46
CA ALA A 70 4.37 11.55 14.81
C ALA A 70 5.61 11.23 13.95
N ARG A 71 5.88 9.94 13.85
CA ARG A 71 6.97 9.39 13.04
C ARG A 71 6.32 8.52 12.00
N ASP A 72 6.29 9.00 10.77
CA ASP A 72 5.71 8.29 9.64
C ASP A 72 6.71 8.18 8.50
N PHE A 73 6.41 7.33 7.52
CA PHE A 73 7.31 7.00 6.42
C PHE A 73 7.73 8.19 5.54
N LYS A 74 7.13 9.38 5.72
CA LYS A 74 7.53 10.60 5.02
C LYS A 74 8.67 11.34 5.72
N ASN A 75 9.01 10.96 6.95
CA ASN A 75 9.95 11.68 7.81
C ASN A 75 11.15 10.81 8.18
N GLN A 76 12.37 11.41 8.19
CA GLN A 76 13.60 10.68 8.54
C GLN A 76 13.56 10.04 9.94
N ASN A 77 12.80 10.62 10.86
CA ASN A 77 12.65 10.13 12.24
C ASN A 77 11.85 8.81 12.36
N PHE A 78 11.29 8.29 11.26
CA PHE A 78 10.60 7.00 11.20
C PHE A 78 11.54 5.81 11.06
N TYR A 79 12.64 5.97 10.33
CA TYR A 79 13.43 4.82 9.86
C TYR A 79 14.14 4.06 10.96
N GLY A 80 14.50 4.70 12.09
CA GLY A 80 15.08 4.02 13.25
C GLY A 80 14.12 2.98 13.84
N GLY A 81 12.91 3.42 14.22
CA GLY A 81 11.87 2.52 14.74
C GLY A 81 11.38 1.48 13.73
N TYR A 82 11.31 1.87 12.44
CA TYR A 82 10.94 0.92 11.38
C TYR A 82 12.02 -0.14 11.14
N THR A 83 13.30 0.24 11.19
CA THR A 83 14.44 -0.70 11.13
C THR A 83 14.36 -1.68 12.29
N ALA A 84 14.05 -1.22 13.51
CA ALA A 84 13.92 -2.10 14.66
C ALA A 84 12.81 -3.16 14.51
N LEU A 85 11.69 -2.82 13.87
CA LEU A 85 10.66 -3.79 13.46
C LEU A 85 11.18 -4.75 12.39
N GLN A 86 11.81 -4.24 11.33
CA GLN A 86 12.32 -5.05 10.23
C GLN A 86 13.45 -6.00 10.66
N SER A 87 14.17 -5.70 11.74
CA SER A 87 15.20 -6.58 12.31
C SER A 87 14.66 -7.70 13.20
N GLN A 88 13.35 -7.79 13.43
CA GLN A 88 12.77 -8.88 14.23
C GLN A 88 12.61 -10.14 13.35
N GLU A 89 13.36 -11.21 13.65
CA GLU A 89 13.25 -12.47 12.89
C GLU A 89 11.81 -13.00 12.83
N TYR A 90 11.11 -13.01 13.96
CA TYR A 90 9.75 -13.54 14.02
C TYR A 90 8.76 -12.74 13.16
N PHE A 91 8.99 -11.45 12.90
CA PHE A 91 8.16 -10.67 11.97
C PHE A 91 8.21 -11.25 10.55
N HIS A 92 9.37 -11.80 10.15
CA HIS A 92 9.57 -12.43 8.85
C HIS A 92 9.23 -13.92 8.84
N ALA A 93 9.39 -14.60 9.98
CA ALA A 93 9.03 -16.01 10.13
C ALA A 93 7.52 -16.26 10.30
N LEU A 94 6.78 -15.32 10.92
CA LEU A 94 5.34 -15.42 11.19
C LEU A 94 4.49 -15.94 10.00
N PRO A 95 4.62 -15.38 8.78
CA PRO A 95 3.80 -15.86 7.68
C PRO A 95 4.12 -17.29 7.24
N HIS A 96 5.31 -17.81 7.54
CA HIS A 96 5.71 -19.21 7.28
C HIS A 96 5.15 -20.21 8.31
N SER A 97 4.24 -19.77 9.20
CA SER A 97 3.51 -20.68 10.09
C SER A 97 2.82 -21.79 9.29
N PRO A 98 2.77 -23.04 9.82
CA PRO A 98 2.09 -24.15 9.14
C PRO A 98 0.62 -23.86 8.81
N GLU A 99 -0.07 -23.15 9.70
CA GLU A 99 -1.49 -22.80 9.57
C GLU A 99 -1.73 -21.88 8.37
N LEU A 100 -0.98 -20.78 8.27
CA LEU A 100 -1.14 -19.85 7.15
C LEU A 100 -0.61 -20.45 5.84
N THR A 101 0.54 -21.12 5.88
CA THR A 101 1.11 -21.76 4.68
C THR A 101 0.15 -22.81 4.11
N SER A 102 -0.52 -23.60 4.97
CA SER A 102 -1.52 -24.58 4.53
C SER A 102 -2.72 -23.92 3.83
N VAL A 103 -3.23 -22.81 4.38
CA VAL A 103 -4.32 -22.05 3.75
C VAL A 103 -3.88 -21.48 2.41
N MET A 104 -2.69 -20.89 2.34
CA MET A 104 -2.18 -20.29 1.11
C MET A 104 -1.89 -21.34 0.03
N ALA A 105 -1.37 -22.51 0.41
CA ALA A 105 -1.16 -23.63 -0.52
C ALA A 105 -2.48 -24.23 -1.04
N GLY A 106 -3.50 -24.31 -0.18
CA GLY A 106 -4.85 -24.70 -0.59
C GLY A 106 -5.48 -23.68 -1.54
N LEU A 107 -5.33 -22.39 -1.26
CA LEU A 107 -5.91 -21.32 -2.04
C LEU A 107 -5.22 -21.16 -3.41
N ILE A 108 -3.91 -20.93 -3.42
CA ILE A 108 -3.14 -20.58 -4.62
C ILE A 108 -2.70 -21.85 -5.36
N GLY A 109 -2.05 -22.78 -4.66
CA GLY A 109 -1.47 -23.98 -5.24
C GLY A 109 -0.25 -24.47 -4.46
N PRO A 110 0.25 -25.68 -4.74
CA PRO A 110 1.38 -26.27 -4.01
C PRO A 110 2.71 -25.54 -4.25
N ASP A 111 2.79 -24.72 -5.29
CA ASP A 111 3.93 -23.92 -5.71
C ASP A 111 3.87 -22.48 -5.20
N VAL A 112 2.98 -22.19 -4.25
CA VAL A 112 2.90 -20.89 -3.59
C VAL A 112 4.17 -20.60 -2.79
N PHE A 113 4.60 -19.34 -2.80
CA PHE A 113 5.61 -18.83 -1.89
C PHE A 113 5.27 -17.42 -1.44
N ILE A 114 5.93 -16.99 -0.36
CA ILE A 114 5.84 -15.65 0.19
C ILE A 114 7.03 -14.79 -0.27
N HIS A 115 6.76 -13.52 -0.57
CA HIS A 115 7.80 -12.55 -0.93
C HIS A 115 8.84 -12.36 0.18
N PRO A 116 10.14 -12.20 -0.17
CA PRO A 116 11.17 -11.74 0.76
C PRO A 116 10.83 -10.42 1.44
N ARG A 117 10.18 -9.49 0.73
CA ARG A 117 9.72 -8.22 1.29
C ARG A 117 8.46 -8.38 2.15
N LYS A 118 8.56 -8.01 3.42
CA LYS A 118 7.45 -7.95 4.39
C LYS A 118 7.19 -6.48 4.72
N VAL A 119 5.93 -6.09 4.82
CA VAL A 119 5.56 -4.70 5.13
C VAL A 119 5.00 -4.65 6.55
N GLY A 120 5.69 -3.92 7.42
CA GLY A 120 5.20 -3.57 8.74
C GLY A 120 4.39 -2.28 8.67
N ARG A 121 3.35 -2.17 9.49
CA ARG A 121 2.57 -0.93 9.63
C ARG A 121 2.63 -0.46 11.07
N LEU A 122 3.17 0.75 11.27
CA LEU A 122 3.16 1.48 12.54
C LEU A 122 2.34 2.74 12.32
N VAL A 123 1.03 2.65 12.57
CA VAL A 123 0.10 3.70 12.17
C VAL A 123 -0.29 4.55 13.37
N TRP A 124 0.17 5.80 13.35
CA TRP A 124 -0.14 6.83 14.32
C TRP A 124 -1.60 7.29 14.22
N PRO A 125 -2.14 7.97 15.26
CA PRO A 125 -3.42 8.66 15.16
C PRO A 125 -3.45 9.60 13.95
N THR A 126 -4.51 9.53 13.15
CA THR A 126 -4.62 10.24 11.87
C THR A 126 -4.51 11.77 12.01
N GLY A 127 -4.89 12.32 13.17
CA GLY A 127 -4.72 13.75 13.46
C GLY A 127 -3.30 14.19 13.81
N MET A 128 -2.35 13.26 13.95
CA MET A 128 -0.97 13.55 14.37
C MET A 128 0.07 13.25 13.27
N GLY A 129 -0.22 12.31 12.38
CA GLY A 129 0.67 11.92 11.30
C GLY A 129 -0.10 11.28 10.14
N THR A 130 0.63 10.84 9.12
CA THR A 130 -0.02 10.19 7.98
C THR A 130 -0.50 8.78 8.32
N THR A 131 -1.60 8.38 7.68
CA THR A 131 -2.17 7.03 7.82
C THR A 131 -1.88 6.27 6.53
N PRO A 132 -0.85 5.39 6.50
CA PRO A 132 -0.55 4.58 5.32
C PRO A 132 -1.75 3.74 4.88
N GLY A 133 -2.06 3.77 3.59
CA GLY A 133 -3.14 2.99 3.00
C GLY A 133 -4.56 3.46 3.34
N ILE A 134 -4.74 4.68 3.86
CA ILE A 134 -6.07 5.25 4.16
C ILE A 134 -6.94 5.44 2.90
N TYR A 135 -6.30 5.57 1.74
CA TYR A 135 -6.97 5.66 0.46
C TYR A 135 -7.16 4.28 -0.16
N THR A 136 -8.31 4.10 -0.80
CA THR A 136 -8.67 2.86 -1.47
C THR A 136 -7.70 2.59 -2.60
N HIS A 137 -7.19 1.36 -2.65
CA HIS A 137 -6.32 0.89 -3.72
C HIS A 137 -6.49 -0.61 -3.93
N GLN A 138 -5.86 -1.11 -4.99
CA GLN A 138 -5.68 -2.53 -5.28
C GLN A 138 -4.18 -2.81 -5.19
N ASP A 139 -3.78 -3.88 -4.52
CA ASP A 139 -2.36 -4.24 -4.38
C ASP A 139 -1.70 -4.48 -5.73
N PHE A 140 -2.46 -4.91 -6.76
CA PHE A 140 -1.93 -5.04 -8.12
C PHE A 140 -1.33 -3.74 -8.67
N VAL A 141 -1.96 -2.58 -8.38
CA VAL A 141 -1.48 -1.26 -8.84
C VAL A 141 -0.19 -0.86 -8.13
N VAL A 142 0.07 -1.42 -6.95
CA VAL A 142 1.28 -1.15 -6.16
C VAL A 142 2.40 -2.11 -6.54
N GLU A 143 2.08 -3.40 -6.60
CA GLU A 143 3.06 -4.48 -6.73
C GLU A 143 3.35 -4.86 -8.18
N GLY A 144 2.35 -4.75 -9.06
CA GLY A 144 2.44 -5.16 -10.47
C GLY A 144 2.37 -6.67 -10.68
N VAL A 145 2.04 -7.45 -9.65
CA VAL A 145 2.00 -8.93 -9.72
C VAL A 145 0.56 -9.42 -9.86
N PRO A 146 0.18 -10.01 -11.02
CA PRO A 146 -1.16 -10.58 -11.21
C PRO A 146 -1.38 -11.75 -10.25
N ASP A 147 -2.63 -12.06 -9.88
CA ASP A 147 -3.00 -13.19 -8.99
C ASP A 147 -2.18 -13.36 -7.68
N MET A 148 -1.51 -12.30 -7.25
CA MET A 148 -0.89 -12.22 -5.93
C MET A 148 -1.98 -12.07 -4.86
N PHE A 149 -1.74 -12.64 -3.69
CA PHE A 149 -2.61 -12.48 -2.52
C PHE A 149 -1.86 -11.82 -1.38
N THR A 150 -2.55 -10.94 -0.67
CA THR A 150 -2.04 -10.35 0.56
C THR A 150 -2.71 -11.00 1.76
N SER A 151 -1.92 -11.43 2.74
CA SER A 151 -2.39 -11.74 4.08
C SER A 151 -2.02 -10.61 5.04
N TRP A 152 -3.02 -10.07 5.74
CA TRP A 152 -2.90 -9.02 6.74
C TRP A 152 -3.11 -9.60 8.14
N VAL A 153 -2.19 -9.28 9.06
CA VAL A 153 -2.19 -9.80 10.44
C VAL A 153 -2.06 -8.65 11.45
N PRO A 154 -2.98 -8.49 12.42
CA PRO A 154 -2.85 -7.52 13.50
C PRO A 154 -1.88 -8.04 14.58
N PHE A 155 -0.98 -7.17 15.06
CA PHE A 155 -0.07 -7.49 16.16
C PHE A 155 -0.60 -7.02 17.52
N VAL A 156 -1.65 -6.20 17.50
CA VAL A 156 -2.43 -5.75 18.66
C VAL A 156 -3.91 -5.93 18.36
N ASP A 157 -4.74 -6.06 19.38
CA ASP A 157 -6.20 -6.07 19.17
C ASP A 157 -6.60 -4.73 18.53
N CYS A 158 -7.32 -4.80 17.41
CA CYS A 158 -7.51 -3.66 16.52
C CYS A 158 -9.00 -3.44 16.30
N SER A 159 -9.55 -2.53 17.11
CA SER A 159 -10.91 -2.05 16.94
C SER A 159 -11.04 -1.26 15.64
N ARG A 160 -12.28 -1.03 15.20
CA ARG A 160 -12.57 -0.13 14.07
C ARG A 160 -11.98 1.28 14.25
N ASP A 161 -11.98 1.79 15.47
CA ASP A 161 -11.41 3.10 15.79
C ASP A 161 -9.87 3.11 15.76
N LEU A 162 -9.21 1.98 16.03
CA LEU A 162 -7.75 1.85 15.89
C LEU A 162 -7.31 1.80 14.41
N GLY A 163 -8.26 1.64 13.48
CA GLY A 163 -8.00 1.82 12.05
C GLY A 163 -7.55 0.55 11.34
N GLY A 164 -8.24 -0.58 11.58
CA GLY A 164 -8.01 -1.84 10.86
C GLY A 164 -8.32 -1.76 9.36
N LEU A 165 -8.07 -2.86 8.62
CA LEU A 165 -8.34 -2.90 7.19
C LEU A 165 -9.84 -3.03 6.91
N SER A 166 -10.30 -2.43 5.82
CA SER A 166 -11.63 -2.62 5.24
C SER A 166 -11.50 -3.12 3.80
N ILE A 167 -12.42 -4.01 3.42
CA ILE A 167 -12.48 -4.62 2.09
C ILE A 167 -13.76 -4.20 1.38
N LEU A 168 -13.65 -3.72 0.14
CA LEU A 168 -14.80 -3.47 -0.73
C LEU A 168 -15.16 -4.77 -1.44
N THR A 169 -16.18 -5.45 -0.94
CA THR A 169 -16.43 -6.84 -1.37
C THR A 169 -16.99 -6.91 -2.78
N GLY A 170 -16.53 -7.90 -3.55
CA GLY A 170 -16.92 -8.06 -4.95
C GLY A 170 -16.12 -7.18 -5.92
N SER A 171 -15.38 -6.19 -5.43
CA SER A 171 -14.60 -5.26 -6.25
C SER A 171 -13.47 -5.91 -7.05
N GLN A 172 -13.00 -7.08 -6.63
CA GLN A 172 -12.00 -7.88 -7.35
C GLN A 172 -12.47 -8.31 -8.75
N ASN A 173 -13.79 -8.25 -9.01
CA ASN A 173 -14.38 -8.57 -10.30
C ASN A 173 -14.60 -7.35 -11.21
N GLU A 174 -14.18 -6.16 -10.77
CA GLU A 174 -14.34 -4.90 -11.52
C GLU A 174 -13.11 -4.59 -12.41
N GLY A 175 -12.10 -5.46 -12.41
CA GLY A 175 -10.82 -5.23 -13.10
C GLY A 175 -9.91 -4.29 -12.33
N VAL A 176 -8.92 -3.71 -13.01
CA VAL A 176 -8.01 -2.74 -12.40
C VAL A 176 -8.64 -1.35 -12.48
N VAL A 177 -9.02 -0.78 -11.35
CA VAL A 177 -9.81 0.46 -11.32
C VAL A 177 -9.04 1.54 -10.56
N ALA A 178 -9.04 2.76 -11.10
CA ALA A 178 -8.54 3.92 -10.38
C ALA A 178 -9.36 4.14 -9.10
N ARG A 179 -8.69 4.10 -7.94
CA ARG A 179 -9.29 4.34 -6.63
C ARG A 179 -8.52 5.44 -5.94
N LEU A 180 -9.22 6.53 -5.63
CA LEU A 180 -8.62 7.76 -5.12
C LEU A 180 -9.19 8.16 -3.75
N HIS A 181 -10.37 7.64 -3.40
CA HIS A 181 -11.11 8.02 -2.21
C HIS A 181 -10.84 7.07 -1.04
N GLN A 182 -11.08 7.56 0.18
CA GLN A 182 -11.06 6.73 1.38
C GLN A 182 -12.27 5.77 1.39
N VAL A 183 -12.35 4.91 2.41
CA VAL A 183 -13.53 4.06 2.64
C VAL A 183 -14.79 4.92 2.65
N ASP A 184 -15.74 4.56 1.80
CA ASP A 184 -17.07 5.18 1.78
C ASP A 184 -17.96 4.47 2.82
N PRO A 185 -18.35 5.15 3.92
CA PRO A 185 -19.18 4.52 4.94
C PRO A 185 -20.60 4.17 4.44
N ASP A 186 -21.06 4.83 3.36
CA ASP A 186 -22.41 4.69 2.80
C ASP A 186 -22.50 3.55 1.77
N ASP A 187 -21.37 3.09 1.19
CA ASP A 187 -21.35 1.87 0.38
C ASP A 187 -21.39 0.62 1.30
N GLU A 188 -22.55 -0.04 1.33
CA GLU A 188 -22.82 -1.22 2.14
C GLU A 188 -21.94 -2.44 1.80
N ARG A 189 -21.22 -2.42 0.68
CA ARG A 189 -20.27 -3.48 0.32
C ARG A 189 -18.99 -3.43 1.15
N TRP A 190 -18.65 -2.31 1.79
CA TRP A 190 -17.47 -2.24 2.64
C TRP A 190 -17.62 -3.12 3.88
N ALA A 191 -16.67 -4.03 4.09
CA ALA A 191 -16.62 -4.97 5.18
C ALA A 191 -15.38 -4.78 6.06
N THR A 192 -15.56 -4.84 7.37
CA THR A 192 -14.49 -4.80 8.38
C THR A 192 -14.94 -5.50 9.67
N THR A 193 -14.04 -5.69 10.62
CA THR A 193 -14.30 -6.27 11.95
C THR A 193 -13.50 -5.53 13.01
N ASP A 194 -13.87 -5.70 14.28
CA ASP A 194 -12.89 -5.56 15.35
C ASP A 194 -11.97 -6.79 15.32
N TYR A 195 -10.74 -6.58 14.87
CA TYR A 195 -9.74 -7.63 14.73
C TYR A 195 -9.10 -7.95 16.09
N ARG A 196 -8.66 -9.19 16.25
CA ARG A 196 -7.94 -9.66 17.44
C ARG A 196 -6.59 -10.24 17.02
N VAL A 197 -5.61 -10.21 17.92
CA VAL A 197 -4.33 -10.88 17.66
C VAL A 197 -4.60 -12.37 17.40
N GLY A 198 -4.02 -12.90 16.32
CA GLY A 198 -4.27 -14.25 15.83
C GLY A 198 -5.21 -14.30 14.62
N ASP A 199 -5.95 -13.23 14.35
CA ASP A 199 -6.80 -13.12 13.16
C ASP A 199 -5.96 -12.94 11.89
N VAL A 200 -6.46 -13.44 10.75
CA VAL A 200 -5.82 -13.25 9.44
C VAL A 200 -6.87 -12.89 8.41
N LEU A 201 -6.61 -11.83 7.65
CA LEU A 201 -7.39 -11.45 6.47
C LEU A 201 -6.56 -11.72 5.22
N VAL A 202 -7.05 -12.54 4.29
CA VAL A 202 -6.40 -12.80 3.01
C VAL A 202 -7.28 -12.28 1.88
N PHE A 203 -6.71 -11.56 0.93
CA PHE A 203 -7.46 -11.02 -0.21
C PHE A 203 -6.64 -11.00 -1.49
N HIS A 204 -7.34 -11.07 -2.63
CA HIS A 204 -6.76 -11.06 -3.97
C HIS A 204 -6.23 -9.67 -4.33
N CYS A 205 -5.18 -9.55 -5.15
CA CYS A 205 -4.53 -8.28 -5.51
C CYS A 205 -5.46 -7.24 -6.18
N LEU A 206 -6.55 -7.69 -6.80
CA LEU A 206 -7.61 -6.82 -7.36
C LEU A 206 -8.69 -6.42 -6.36
N THR A 207 -8.64 -6.89 -5.12
CA THR A 207 -9.64 -6.51 -4.13
C THR A 207 -9.37 -5.09 -3.66
N ALA A 208 -10.29 -4.17 -3.92
CA ALA A 208 -10.18 -2.81 -3.44
C ALA A 208 -10.29 -2.77 -1.91
N HIS A 209 -9.33 -2.12 -1.28
CA HIS A 209 -9.21 -2.08 0.17
C HIS A 209 -8.55 -0.78 0.65
N ALA A 210 -8.76 -0.47 1.92
CA ALA A 210 -8.15 0.67 2.59
C ALA A 210 -8.07 0.45 4.10
N ALA A 211 -7.15 1.14 4.75
CA ALA A 211 -7.13 1.32 6.19
C ALA A 211 -8.25 2.28 6.64
N LEU A 212 -8.89 1.96 7.75
CA LEU A 212 -9.70 2.95 8.47
C LEU A 212 -8.79 3.97 9.19
N PRO A 213 -9.27 5.20 9.41
CA PRO A 213 -8.51 6.20 10.18
C PRO A 213 -8.30 5.71 11.61
N ASN A 214 -7.09 5.90 12.15
CA ASN A 214 -6.81 5.68 13.57
C ASN A 214 -7.29 6.91 14.35
N ARG A 215 -8.41 6.75 15.05
CA ARG A 215 -9.08 7.77 15.87
C ARG A 215 -8.77 7.65 17.36
N THR A 216 -7.89 6.73 17.73
CA THR A 216 -7.44 6.52 19.11
C THR A 216 -6.19 7.35 19.43
N ASP A 217 -5.65 7.20 20.64
CA ASP A 217 -4.34 7.71 21.06
C ASP A 217 -3.24 6.62 21.00
N GLY A 218 -3.57 5.42 20.53
CA GLY A 218 -2.67 4.28 20.43
C GLY A 218 -2.02 4.11 19.05
N LEU A 219 -0.97 3.29 19.01
CA LEU A 219 -0.31 2.89 17.78
C LEU A 219 -0.92 1.60 17.23
N ARG A 220 -1.37 1.60 15.97
CA ARG A 220 -1.79 0.36 15.31
C ARG A 220 -0.57 -0.36 14.74
N LEU A 221 -0.38 -1.61 15.15
CA LEU A 221 0.68 -2.50 14.69
C LEU A 221 0.09 -3.66 13.89
N SER A 222 0.56 -3.86 12.66
CA SER A 222 0.16 -4.98 11.81
C SER A 222 1.27 -5.33 10.80
N GLY A 223 1.15 -6.50 10.18
CA GLY A 223 1.98 -6.94 9.07
C GLY A 223 1.14 -7.27 7.83
N ASP A 224 1.68 -6.93 6.66
CA ASP A 224 1.14 -7.30 5.35
C ASP A 224 2.16 -8.19 4.62
N TYR A 225 1.71 -9.35 4.15
CA TYR A 225 2.55 -10.39 3.55
C TYR A 225 2.00 -10.80 2.18
N ARG A 226 2.86 -10.81 1.15
CA ARG A 226 2.46 -11.08 -0.24
C ARG A 226 2.83 -12.49 -0.68
N TRP A 227 1.88 -13.15 -1.33
CA TRP A 227 1.96 -14.55 -1.73
C TRP A 227 1.68 -14.68 -3.22
N GLN A 228 2.47 -15.47 -3.94
CA GLN A 228 2.24 -15.78 -5.35
C GLN A 228 2.67 -17.19 -5.69
N SER A 229 2.25 -17.69 -6.86
CA SER A 229 2.81 -18.91 -7.46
C SER A 229 4.22 -18.64 -8.01
N THR A 230 5.11 -19.63 -7.95
CA THR A 230 6.43 -19.55 -8.62
C THR A 230 6.33 -19.46 -10.15
N GLY A 231 5.16 -19.75 -10.74
CA GLY A 231 4.87 -19.58 -12.15
C GLY A 231 4.68 -18.13 -12.60
N GLN A 232 4.68 -17.17 -11.66
CA GLN A 232 4.62 -15.74 -11.95
C GLN A 232 5.95 -15.07 -11.67
N ALA A 233 6.30 -14.09 -12.50
CA ALA A 233 7.50 -13.30 -12.31
C ALA A 233 7.41 -12.48 -11.01
N LEU A 234 8.53 -12.41 -10.29
CA LEU A 234 8.70 -11.62 -9.08
C LEU A 234 9.44 -10.32 -9.44
N PRO A 235 8.90 -9.15 -9.10
CA PRO A 235 9.64 -7.90 -9.22
C PRO A 235 10.93 -7.93 -8.40
N SER A 236 12.05 -7.52 -8.98
CA SER A 236 13.38 -7.60 -8.36
C SER A 236 13.48 -6.83 -7.03
N ASP A 237 12.69 -5.78 -6.86
CA ASP A 237 12.63 -5.01 -5.62
C ASP A 237 11.83 -5.71 -4.50
N ALA A 238 11.02 -6.73 -4.80
CA ALA A 238 10.35 -7.58 -3.81
C ALA A 238 11.34 -8.54 -3.12
N LEU A 239 12.56 -8.67 -3.65
CA LEU A 239 13.68 -9.34 -2.99
C LEU A 239 14.33 -8.49 -1.90
N LEU A 240 14.08 -7.18 -1.88
CA LEU A 240 14.72 -6.23 -0.97
C LEU A 240 13.83 -5.97 0.27
N PRO A 241 14.40 -5.52 1.40
CA PRO A 241 13.62 -5.05 2.53
C PRO A 241 12.65 -3.93 2.13
N HIS A 242 11.52 -3.84 2.82
CA HIS A 242 10.59 -2.72 2.59
C HIS A 242 11.28 -1.39 2.96
N LEU A 243 11.18 -0.40 2.08
CA LEU A 243 11.87 0.90 2.16
C LEU A 243 13.41 0.78 2.10
N HIS A 244 13.93 -0.24 1.41
CA HIS A 244 15.36 -0.39 1.14
C HIS A 244 15.97 0.90 0.56
N GLY A 245 17.13 1.29 1.09
CA GLY A 245 17.78 2.57 0.83
C GLY A 245 17.56 3.59 1.96
N SER A 246 16.40 3.56 2.61
CA SER A 246 16.18 4.25 3.90
C SER A 246 16.28 3.28 5.08
N VAL A 247 15.98 2.00 4.84
CA VAL A 247 16.18 0.87 5.76
C VAL A 247 17.39 0.06 5.28
N PRO A 248 18.20 -0.51 6.19
CA PRO A 248 19.34 -1.36 5.83
C PRO A 248 18.96 -2.58 4.97
N GLY A 249 19.97 -3.14 4.29
CA GLY A 249 19.84 -4.40 3.54
C GLY A 249 19.76 -5.64 4.45
N TRP A 250 19.47 -6.80 3.85
CA TRP A 250 19.29 -8.05 4.60
C TRP A 250 20.49 -8.43 5.47
N ASP A 251 21.73 -8.29 4.97
CA ASP A 251 22.95 -8.60 5.75
C ASP A 251 23.00 -7.93 7.13
N GLU A 252 22.42 -6.74 7.26
CA GLU A 252 22.32 -6.04 8.54
C GLU A 252 21.06 -6.41 9.31
N LEU A 253 19.89 -6.43 8.65
CA LEU A 253 18.61 -6.73 9.30
C LEU A 253 18.55 -8.14 9.88
N THR A 254 19.23 -9.12 9.26
CA THR A 254 19.22 -10.52 9.69
C THR A 254 20.33 -10.86 10.67
N ARG A 255 21.09 -9.87 11.15
CA ARG A 255 22.19 -10.12 12.07
C ARG A 255 21.68 -10.70 13.38
N GLY A 256 22.15 -11.91 13.70
CA GLY A 256 21.78 -12.62 14.93
C GLY A 256 20.45 -13.38 14.86
N TRP A 257 19.85 -13.49 13.66
CA TRP A 257 18.74 -14.42 13.43
C TRP A 257 19.25 -15.87 13.44
N ASP A 258 18.39 -16.78 13.87
CA ASP A 258 18.65 -18.22 13.83
C ASP A 258 18.61 -18.76 12.39
N SER A 259 17.76 -18.17 11.54
CA SER A 259 17.64 -18.53 10.13
C SER A 259 17.35 -17.31 9.23
N THR A 260 18.00 -17.24 8.07
CA THR A 260 17.68 -16.25 7.02
C THR A 260 16.69 -16.78 5.98
N ALA A 261 16.33 -18.06 6.03
CA ALA A 261 15.46 -18.71 5.03
C ALA A 261 14.10 -18.01 4.89
N TRP A 262 13.66 -17.25 5.88
CA TRP A 262 12.43 -16.48 5.86
C TRP A 262 12.40 -15.41 4.77
N VAL A 263 13.56 -14.94 4.32
CA VAL A 263 13.73 -13.86 3.32
C VAL A 263 14.41 -14.36 2.04
N ASP A 264 14.61 -15.66 1.90
CA ASP A 264 15.13 -16.28 0.69
C ASP A 264 13.96 -16.72 -0.21
N PRO A 265 13.88 -16.28 -1.48
CA PRO A 265 12.87 -16.80 -2.41
C PRO A 265 13.21 -18.26 -2.80
N PRO A 266 12.22 -19.05 -3.25
CA PRO A 266 12.50 -20.36 -3.84
C PRO A 266 13.46 -20.27 -5.02
N THR A 267 14.24 -21.33 -5.25
CA THR A 267 15.10 -21.41 -6.43
C THR A 267 14.27 -21.48 -7.71
N GLY A 268 14.72 -20.78 -8.75
CA GLY A 268 14.09 -20.82 -10.07
C GLY A 268 12.85 -19.94 -10.26
N VAL A 269 12.49 -19.09 -9.28
CA VAL A 269 11.53 -18.01 -9.49
C VAL A 269 12.07 -17.04 -10.55
N ASP A 270 11.26 -16.73 -11.56
CA ASP A 270 11.60 -15.72 -12.56
C ASP A 270 11.60 -14.34 -11.92
N VAL A 271 12.67 -13.57 -12.09
CA VAL A 271 12.84 -12.25 -11.47
C VAL A 271 12.97 -11.21 -12.57
N VAL A 272 12.11 -10.21 -12.53
CA VAL A 272 12.03 -9.15 -13.53
C VAL A 272 12.23 -7.79 -12.90
N ASP A 273 12.89 -6.88 -13.61
CA ASP A 273 12.92 -5.49 -13.20
C ASP A 273 11.52 -4.88 -13.33
N ARG A 274 11.09 -4.12 -12.31
CA ARG A 274 9.83 -3.38 -12.42
C ARG A 274 10.01 -2.27 -13.46
N LEU A 275 9.45 -2.48 -14.66
CA LEU A 275 9.47 -1.46 -15.70
C LEU A 275 8.49 -0.34 -15.36
N GLY A 276 9.01 0.81 -14.96
CA GLY A 276 8.24 2.04 -14.75
C GLY A 276 7.70 2.58 -16.07
N GLY A 277 6.56 2.06 -16.52
CA GLY A 277 5.85 2.54 -17.72
C GLY A 277 5.13 1.48 -18.56
N GLU A 278 5.18 0.20 -18.19
CA GLU A 278 4.27 -0.77 -18.80
C GLU A 278 2.86 -0.62 -18.23
N MET A 279 1.88 -0.72 -19.11
CA MET A 279 0.47 -0.66 -18.76
C MET A 279 0.11 -1.95 -18.02
N PRO A 280 -0.20 -1.89 -16.72
CA PRO A 280 -0.46 -3.09 -15.94
C PRO A 280 -1.69 -3.79 -16.51
N ALA A 281 -1.53 -5.03 -16.90
CA ALA A 281 -2.58 -5.84 -17.50
C ALA A 281 -2.66 -7.19 -16.77
N ILE A 282 -3.91 -7.61 -16.51
CA ILE A 282 -4.21 -8.98 -16.13
C ILE A 282 -5.10 -9.52 -17.24
N ASP A 283 -4.55 -10.42 -18.06
CA ASP A 283 -5.27 -10.97 -19.22
C ASP A 283 -6.24 -12.10 -18.83
N GLY A 284 -6.27 -12.49 -17.56
CA GLY A 284 -7.20 -13.45 -16.96
C GLY A 284 -6.77 -13.86 -15.55
N SER A 285 -7.68 -14.46 -14.80
CA SER A 285 -7.41 -15.00 -13.46
C SER A 285 -8.20 -16.29 -13.23
N PRO A 286 -7.61 -17.32 -12.59
CA PRO A 286 -8.37 -18.50 -12.14
C PRO A 286 -9.18 -18.20 -10.88
N PHE A 287 -8.87 -17.12 -10.16
CA PHE A 287 -9.46 -16.79 -8.86
C PHE A 287 -10.64 -15.84 -8.97
N VAL A 288 -10.56 -14.87 -9.88
CA VAL A 288 -11.54 -13.78 -10.02
C VAL A 288 -11.93 -13.55 -11.47
N SER A 289 -12.99 -12.79 -11.72
CA SER A 289 -13.37 -12.35 -13.06
C SER A 289 -12.63 -11.06 -13.41
N VAL A 290 -11.88 -11.06 -14.51
CA VAL A 290 -11.19 -9.85 -14.99
C VAL A 290 -11.90 -9.37 -16.26
N PRO A 291 -12.65 -8.24 -16.21
CA PRO A 291 -13.27 -7.68 -17.41
C PRO A 291 -12.20 -7.17 -18.37
N VAL A 292 -12.53 -7.14 -19.66
CA VAL A 292 -11.66 -6.56 -20.69
C VAL A 292 -11.49 -5.07 -20.41
N GLN A 293 -10.23 -4.62 -20.34
CA GLN A 293 -9.87 -3.21 -20.17
C GLN A 293 -9.29 -2.67 -21.46
N THR A 294 -9.75 -1.49 -21.87
CA THR A 294 -9.20 -0.79 -23.03
C THR A 294 -7.82 -0.22 -22.69
N ASP A 295 -7.06 0.14 -23.72
CA ASP A 295 -5.78 0.82 -23.50
C ASP A 295 -5.98 2.17 -22.78
N HIS A 296 -7.12 2.85 -22.99
CA HIS A 296 -7.47 4.05 -22.24
C HIS A 296 -7.63 3.76 -20.74
N ASP A 297 -8.35 2.70 -20.36
CA ASP A 297 -8.55 2.32 -18.95
C ASP A 297 -7.21 2.00 -18.27
N ARG A 298 -6.34 1.28 -18.97
CA ARG A 298 -5.01 0.91 -18.48
C ARG A 298 -4.09 2.12 -18.31
N GLU A 299 -4.10 3.06 -19.25
CA GLU A 299 -3.39 4.36 -19.09
C GLU A 299 -3.94 5.12 -17.88
N HIS A 300 -5.27 5.15 -17.71
CA HIS A 300 -5.92 5.85 -16.60
C HIS A 300 -5.50 5.29 -15.23
N VAL A 301 -5.39 3.97 -15.10
CA VAL A 301 -4.88 3.31 -13.89
C VAL A 301 -3.44 3.71 -13.57
N VAL A 302 -2.56 3.73 -14.58
CA VAL A 302 -1.16 4.16 -14.39
C VAL A 302 -1.12 5.58 -13.85
N LEU A 303 -1.90 6.48 -14.45
CA LEU A 303 -2.01 7.86 -13.98
C LEU A 303 -2.54 7.94 -12.55
N ALA A 304 -3.57 7.17 -12.21
CA ALA A 304 -4.12 7.11 -10.86
C ALA A 304 -3.06 6.76 -9.81
N GLY A 305 -2.21 5.77 -10.10
CA GLY A 305 -1.07 5.42 -9.24
C GLY A 305 -0.08 6.57 -9.08
N MET A 306 0.26 7.26 -10.17
CA MET A 306 1.17 8.41 -10.14
C MET A 306 0.62 9.59 -9.34
N PHE A 307 -0.66 9.95 -9.54
CA PHE A 307 -1.27 11.05 -8.80
C PHE A 307 -1.51 10.69 -7.33
N ASN A 308 -1.84 9.42 -7.01
CA ASN A 308 -1.86 8.95 -5.63
C ASN A 308 -0.49 9.08 -4.96
N ASN A 309 0.60 8.71 -5.65
CA ASN A 309 1.96 8.90 -5.16
C ASN A 309 2.29 10.39 -4.98
N MET A 310 1.78 11.26 -5.83
CA MET A 310 1.93 12.71 -5.70
C MET A 310 1.26 13.24 -4.43
N ARG A 311 0.02 12.82 -4.14
CA ARG A 311 -0.67 13.13 -2.87
C ARG A 311 0.11 12.63 -1.66
N ASP A 312 0.60 11.40 -1.73
CA ASP A 312 1.37 10.81 -0.63
C ASP A 312 2.76 11.47 -0.52
N GLY A 313 3.31 12.00 -1.61
CA GLY A 313 4.53 12.79 -1.63
C GLY A 313 4.37 14.22 -1.11
N PHE A 314 3.15 14.74 -1.01
CA PHE A 314 2.92 16.14 -0.66
C PHE A 314 3.50 16.50 0.71
N ARG A 315 4.25 17.61 0.75
CA ARG A 315 4.87 18.22 1.93
C ARG A 315 4.22 19.60 2.18
N PRO A 316 3.24 19.69 3.09
CA PRO A 316 2.52 20.94 3.37
C PRO A 316 3.43 22.14 3.67
N GLU A 317 4.53 21.92 4.38
CA GLU A 317 5.52 22.92 4.76
C GLU A 317 6.34 23.48 3.59
N HIS A 318 6.27 22.84 2.41
CA HIS A 318 6.89 23.32 1.18
C HIS A 318 5.93 24.14 0.31
N ALA A 319 4.62 24.06 0.58
CA ALA A 319 3.65 24.93 -0.08
C ALA A 319 3.73 26.33 0.53
N THR A 320 4.11 27.33 -0.27
CA THR A 320 4.20 28.72 0.21
C THR A 320 2.84 29.44 0.14
N ARG A 321 1.87 28.81 -0.52
CA ARG A 321 0.49 29.27 -0.69
C ARG A 321 -0.50 28.41 0.09
N ASP A 322 -1.59 29.05 0.52
CA ASP A 322 -2.67 28.37 1.24
C ASP A 322 -3.49 27.45 0.33
N SER A 323 -3.66 27.80 -0.95
CA SER A 323 -4.42 26.98 -1.90
C SER A 323 -3.96 27.13 -3.35
N ALA A 324 -4.12 26.07 -4.15
CA ALA A 324 -4.01 26.09 -5.60
C ALA A 324 -4.69 24.86 -6.23
N VAL A 325 -5.20 25.03 -7.44
CA VAL A 325 -5.74 23.94 -8.28
C VAL A 325 -4.92 23.83 -9.57
N ILE A 326 -4.29 22.66 -9.74
CA ILE A 326 -3.49 22.32 -10.92
C ILE A 326 -4.25 21.28 -11.73
N GLU A 327 -4.55 21.60 -12.99
CA GLU A 327 -5.11 20.66 -13.97
C GLU A 327 -3.98 20.02 -14.78
N TYR A 328 -3.93 18.70 -14.84
CA TYR A 328 -3.09 17.95 -15.77
C TYR A 328 -3.95 17.38 -16.89
N ARG A 329 -3.63 17.77 -18.12
CA ARG A 329 -4.26 17.31 -19.36
C ARG A 329 -3.28 16.41 -20.09
N ILE A 330 -3.45 15.10 -19.92
CA ILE A 330 -2.51 14.10 -20.43
C ILE A 330 -3.11 13.44 -21.66
N THR A 331 -2.50 13.64 -22.82
CA THR A 331 -3.03 13.15 -24.11
C THR A 331 -2.34 11.88 -24.58
N SER A 332 -3.08 10.95 -25.16
CA SER A 332 -2.56 9.76 -25.83
C SER A 332 -3.37 9.47 -27.11
N PRO A 333 -2.94 8.50 -27.94
CA PRO A 333 -3.76 8.03 -29.07
C PRO A 333 -5.13 7.46 -28.65
N THR A 334 -5.30 7.07 -27.38
CA THR A 334 -6.55 6.48 -26.87
C THR A 334 -7.54 7.55 -26.38
N GLY A 335 -7.08 8.77 -26.09
CA GLY A 335 -7.90 9.87 -25.61
C GLY A 335 -7.12 10.86 -24.73
N ALA A 336 -7.85 11.79 -24.12
CA ALA A 336 -7.30 12.72 -23.12
C ALA A 336 -7.70 12.26 -21.72
N HIS A 337 -6.76 12.35 -20.78
CA HIS A 337 -6.95 12.11 -19.36
C HIS A 337 -6.83 13.44 -18.63
N HIS A 338 -7.81 13.72 -17.77
CA HIS A 338 -7.87 14.96 -17.00
C HIS A 338 -7.72 14.64 -15.52
N TRP A 339 -6.83 15.34 -14.84
CA TRP A 339 -6.52 15.13 -13.43
C TRP A 339 -6.35 16.46 -12.72
N GLN A 340 -6.97 16.60 -11.55
CA GLN A 340 -6.79 17.78 -10.71
C GLN A 340 -6.00 17.44 -9.46
N VAL A 341 -5.01 18.27 -9.17
CA VAL A 341 -4.28 18.30 -7.91
C VAL A 341 -4.65 19.60 -7.22
N ALA A 342 -5.45 19.49 -6.16
CA ALA A 342 -5.90 20.63 -5.38
C ALA A 342 -5.22 20.63 -4.02
N VAL A 343 -4.47 21.69 -3.73
CA VAL A 343 -3.90 21.93 -2.40
C VAL A 343 -4.73 22.97 -1.66
N ASN A 344 -5.01 22.73 -0.38
CA ASN A 344 -5.72 23.68 0.48
C ASN A 344 -5.38 23.43 1.95
N GLY A 345 -4.80 24.43 2.63
CA GLY A 345 -4.56 24.38 4.08
C GLY A 345 -3.70 23.21 4.53
N GLY A 346 -2.70 22.85 3.72
CA GLY A 346 -1.83 21.69 3.96
C GLY A 346 -2.43 20.33 3.62
N ASN A 347 -3.63 20.29 3.02
CA ASN A 347 -4.18 19.08 2.40
C ASN A 347 -3.87 19.04 0.90
N CYS A 348 -3.76 17.83 0.33
CA CYS A 348 -3.63 17.60 -1.10
C CYS A 348 -4.71 16.60 -1.54
N ARG A 349 -5.58 17.01 -2.46
CA ARG A 349 -6.65 16.21 -3.05
C ARG A 349 -6.34 15.91 -4.51
N ILE A 350 -6.68 14.70 -4.93
CA ILE A 350 -6.55 14.23 -6.31
C ILE A 350 -7.93 13.85 -6.82
N ASP A 351 -8.31 14.40 -7.96
CA ASP A 351 -9.57 14.09 -8.62
C ASP A 351 -9.32 13.74 -10.09
N ALA A 352 -9.85 12.60 -10.54
CA ALA A 352 -9.90 12.28 -11.96
C ALA A 352 -11.07 13.06 -12.61
N GLY A 353 -10.76 13.99 -13.51
CA GLY A 353 -11.75 14.84 -14.17
C GLY A 353 -12.48 15.82 -13.23
N GLY A 354 -11.76 16.37 -12.24
CA GLY A 354 -12.34 17.34 -11.29
C GLY A 354 -12.94 18.57 -11.98
N GLU A 355 -13.92 19.21 -11.31
CA GLU A 355 -14.69 20.34 -11.84
C GLU A 355 -14.21 21.71 -11.33
N ASP A 356 -13.18 21.74 -10.48
CA ASP A 356 -12.68 23.01 -9.96
C ASP A 356 -12.09 23.85 -11.08
N LYS A 357 -12.20 25.18 -10.95
CA LYS A 357 -11.53 26.08 -11.88
C LYS A 357 -10.01 26.01 -11.64
N PRO A 358 -9.19 25.61 -12.63
CA PRO A 358 -7.76 25.53 -12.42
C PRO A 358 -7.12 26.92 -12.39
N ASP A 359 -6.16 27.10 -11.49
CA ASP A 359 -5.27 28.25 -11.48
C ASP A 359 -4.18 28.10 -12.56
N VAL A 360 -3.79 26.85 -12.83
CA VAL A 360 -2.86 26.49 -13.90
C VAL A 360 -3.23 25.14 -14.51
N ALA A 361 -3.03 25.00 -15.82
CA ALA A 361 -3.18 23.75 -16.56
C ALA A 361 -1.86 23.36 -17.22
N ILE A 362 -1.46 22.11 -17.04
CA ILE A 362 -0.27 21.49 -17.61
C ILE A 362 -0.71 20.44 -18.62
N THR A 363 -0.31 20.60 -19.88
CA THR A 363 -0.67 19.67 -20.95
C THR A 363 0.58 18.95 -21.46
N THR A 364 0.52 17.62 -21.58
CA THR A 364 1.63 16.82 -22.12
C THR A 364 1.13 15.47 -22.66
N GLY A 365 1.96 14.78 -23.45
CA GLY A 365 1.67 13.42 -23.91
C GLY A 365 1.83 12.40 -22.77
N PHE A 366 1.06 11.31 -22.79
CA PHE A 366 1.14 10.25 -21.77
C PHE A 366 2.58 9.72 -21.60
N ARG A 367 3.26 9.36 -22.70
CA ARG A 367 4.65 8.87 -22.65
C ARG A 367 5.60 9.93 -22.08
N ASP A 368 5.44 11.17 -22.49
CA ASP A 368 6.28 12.29 -22.05
C ASP A 368 6.09 12.55 -20.56
N TYR A 369 4.85 12.44 -20.05
CA TYR A 369 4.56 12.51 -18.63
C TYR A 369 5.27 11.41 -17.84
N LEU A 370 5.24 10.15 -18.31
CA LEU A 370 5.96 9.04 -17.67
C LEU A 370 7.47 9.29 -17.65
N GLU A 371 8.04 9.84 -18.72
CA GLU A 371 9.46 10.20 -18.78
C GLU A 371 9.79 11.35 -17.83
N ILE A 372 8.92 12.36 -17.71
CA ILE A 372 9.09 13.49 -16.79
C ILE A 372 9.06 13.02 -15.34
N VAL A 373 8.01 12.30 -14.94
CA VAL A 373 7.87 11.78 -13.57
C VAL A 373 8.99 10.80 -13.24
N GLY A 374 9.41 9.99 -14.22
CA GLY A 374 10.53 9.06 -14.09
C GLY A 374 11.92 9.73 -14.15
N GLY A 375 12.02 11.05 -14.28
CA GLY A 375 13.29 11.78 -14.35
C GLY A 375 14.12 11.55 -15.61
N ARG A 376 13.53 10.93 -16.64
CA ARG A 376 14.16 10.64 -17.95
C ARG A 376 14.00 11.79 -18.94
N LEU A 377 13.02 12.67 -18.73
CA LEU A 377 12.80 13.88 -19.51
C LEU A 377 12.76 15.10 -18.59
N ASP A 378 13.64 16.06 -18.83
CA ASP A 378 13.65 17.33 -18.11
C ASP A 378 12.40 18.18 -18.48
N PRO A 379 11.62 18.68 -17.51
CA PRO A 379 10.42 19.47 -17.78
C PRO A 379 10.69 20.77 -18.56
N ALA A 380 11.80 21.46 -18.30
CA ALA A 380 12.11 22.72 -18.98
C ALA A 380 12.48 22.48 -20.45
N ARG A 381 13.16 21.38 -20.73
CA ARG A 381 13.40 20.90 -22.10
C ARG A 381 12.08 20.52 -22.79
N ALA A 382 11.21 19.77 -22.12
CA ALA A 382 9.91 19.39 -22.68
C ALA A 382 9.06 20.62 -23.05
N LEU A 383 9.10 21.68 -22.24
CA LEU A 383 8.44 22.96 -22.52
C LEU A 383 9.03 23.64 -23.76
N THR A 384 10.37 23.69 -23.86
CA THR A 384 11.07 24.32 -25.00
C THR A 384 10.81 23.58 -26.31
N ASP A 385 10.73 22.25 -26.26
CA ASP A 385 10.48 21.39 -27.42
C ASP A 385 8.98 21.31 -27.80
N GLY A 386 8.09 21.97 -27.04
CA GLY A 386 6.64 21.95 -27.26
C GLY A 386 5.93 20.64 -26.88
N ARG A 387 6.61 19.77 -26.11
CA ARG A 387 6.08 18.50 -25.57
C ARG A 387 5.34 18.66 -24.24
N LEU A 388 5.53 19.81 -23.59
CA LEU A 388 4.83 20.26 -22.39
C LEU A 388 4.30 21.66 -22.66
N ALA A 389 3.08 21.96 -22.27
CA ALA A 389 2.49 23.30 -22.33
C ALA A 389 1.91 23.68 -20.97
N ILE A 390 2.02 24.96 -20.61
CA ILE A 390 1.52 25.51 -19.35
C ILE A 390 0.60 26.69 -19.69
N GLU A 391 -0.62 26.67 -19.18
CA GLU A 391 -1.64 27.72 -19.34
C GLU A 391 -2.09 28.21 -17.96
N GLY A 392 -2.13 29.51 -17.73
CA GLY A 392 -2.51 30.09 -16.44
C GLY A 392 -1.31 30.60 -15.64
N ASP A 393 -1.32 30.42 -14.33
CA ASP A 393 -0.30 30.95 -13.43
C ASP A 393 0.97 30.08 -13.43
N LEU A 394 2.01 30.58 -14.13
CA LEU A 394 3.31 29.93 -14.26
C LEU A 394 4.06 29.81 -12.93
N GLU A 395 3.81 30.70 -11.97
CA GLU A 395 4.47 30.64 -10.66
C GLU A 395 4.04 29.37 -9.92
N ILE A 396 2.76 28.98 -10.02
CA ILE A 396 2.24 27.73 -9.44
C ILE A 396 2.91 26.52 -10.09
N ALA A 397 3.00 26.51 -11.42
CA ALA A 397 3.60 25.40 -12.16
C ALA A 397 5.07 25.17 -11.76
N LEU A 398 5.81 26.23 -11.43
CA LEU A 398 7.19 26.13 -10.97
C LEU A 398 7.26 25.73 -9.49
N GLU A 399 6.45 26.36 -8.64
CA GLU A 399 6.42 26.11 -7.20
C GLU A 399 6.07 24.66 -6.88
N GLN A 400 5.09 24.08 -7.58
CA GLN A 400 4.61 22.71 -7.31
C GLN A 400 5.72 21.65 -7.40
N THR A 401 6.77 21.90 -8.18
CA THR A 401 7.91 20.97 -8.30
C THR A 401 8.67 20.78 -6.98
N GLN A 402 8.48 21.70 -6.03
CA GLN A 402 9.10 21.68 -4.70
C GLN A 402 8.20 21.03 -3.64
N TRP A 403 6.88 20.98 -3.85
CA TRP A 403 5.92 20.44 -2.89
C TRP A 403 6.12 18.94 -2.59
N PHE A 404 6.84 18.22 -3.45
CA PHE A 404 7.00 16.77 -3.40
C PHE A 404 8.45 16.29 -3.19
N ARG A 405 9.42 17.22 -3.06
CA ARG A 405 10.84 16.88 -2.89
C ARG A 405 11.19 16.69 -1.42
N ASP A 406 11.99 15.67 -1.13
CA ASP A 406 12.75 15.60 0.12
C ASP A 406 13.94 16.59 0.03
N ARG A 407 14.26 17.28 1.14
CA ARG A 407 15.32 18.31 1.19
C ARG A 407 16.73 17.73 1.02
#